data_AF-A0A3D0C3F5-F1
#
_entry.id   AF-A0A3D0C3F5-F1
#
_cell.length_a   1.000
_cell.length_b   1.000
_cell.length_c   1.000
_cell.angle_alpha   90.00
_cell.angle_beta   90.00
_cell.angle_gamma   90.00
#
_symmetry.space_group_name_H-M   'P 1'
#
loop_
_entity.id
_entity.type
_entity.pdbx_description
1 polymer ?
#
loop_
_entity_poly.entity_id
_entity_poly.type
_entity_poly.pdbx_seq_one_letter_code
_entity_poly.pdbx_strand_id
1 'polypeptide(L)'
;MNNTKTAVVLSNKPWNLLFIAWIVATTGTLISLFFSEIVQLPVCVLCWYQRLALYPLVIMLPLALFPFDVSIIRYASPLVIFGWFVALFHVFVVAGFIPEAAQPCVQGIPCSETHFSLFGFINIPVMSLFTFSLLGLLLLLAKKSFIKTSNNTLN
;
A
#
# COMPACT_ATOMS: atom_id res chain seq x y z
N MET A 1 -18.70 -26.84 29.61
CA MET A 1 -19.31 -25.72 28.84
C MET A 1 -18.23 -24.66 28.64
N ASN A 2 -17.33 -24.83 27.67
CA ASN A 2 -16.10 -24.01 27.52
C ASN A 2 -15.98 -23.39 26.13
N ASN A 3 -17.08 -22.88 25.59
CA ASN A 3 -17.18 -22.43 24.21
C ASN A 3 -17.49 -20.92 24.08
N THR A 4 -17.61 -20.18 25.19
CA THR A 4 -17.90 -18.73 25.18
C THR A 4 -16.66 -17.84 25.19
N LYS A 5 -15.47 -18.32 25.61
CA LYS A 5 -14.24 -17.50 25.62
C LYS A 5 -13.55 -17.38 24.25
N THR A 6 -13.83 -18.29 23.32
CA THR A 6 -13.32 -18.22 21.94
C THR A 6 -14.19 -17.37 21.02
N ALA A 7 -15.45 -17.10 21.38
CA ALA A 7 -16.34 -16.27 20.57
C ALA A 7 -15.98 -14.77 20.62
N VAL A 8 -15.49 -14.27 21.76
CA VAL A 8 -15.12 -12.85 21.92
C VAL A 8 -13.80 -12.48 21.23
N VAL A 9 -12.88 -13.45 21.08
CA VAL A 9 -11.56 -13.23 20.45
C VAL A 9 -11.66 -13.08 18.91
N LEU A 10 -12.80 -13.42 18.30
CA LEU A 10 -13.01 -13.24 16.86
C LEU A 10 -13.56 -11.86 16.44
N SER A 11 -13.80 -10.95 17.39
CA SER A 11 -14.44 -9.65 17.11
C SER A 11 -13.48 -8.52 16.70
N ASN A 12 -12.17 -8.62 16.99
CA ASN A 12 -11.19 -7.55 16.70
C ASN A 12 -10.26 -7.88 15.52
N LYS A 13 -10.38 -9.07 14.92
CA LYS A 13 -9.48 -9.52 13.85
C LYS A 13 -9.48 -8.62 12.61
N PRO A 14 -10.64 -8.23 12.03
CA PRO A 14 -10.62 -7.36 10.85
C PRO A 14 -10.19 -5.92 11.20
N TRP A 15 -10.46 -5.46 12.42
CA TRP A 15 -9.98 -4.18 12.95
C TRP A 15 -8.44 -4.17 13.05
N ASN A 16 -7.84 -5.19 13.67
CA ASN A 16 -6.38 -5.31 13.79
C ASN A 16 -5.69 -5.32 12.42
N LEU A 17 -6.28 -6.00 11.42
CA LEU A 17 -5.73 -6.05 10.07
C LEU A 17 -5.75 -4.68 9.37
N LEU A 18 -6.85 -3.92 9.49
CA LEU A 18 -6.92 -2.55 8.98
C LEU A 18 -5.97 -1.61 9.72
N PHE A 19 -5.80 -1.80 11.02
CA PHE A 19 -4.84 -1.02 11.83
C PHE A 19 -3.39 -1.28 11.39
N ILE A 20 -3.01 -2.53 11.15
CA ILE A 20 -1.69 -2.87 10.60
C ILE A 20 -1.53 -2.27 9.20
N ALA A 21 -2.56 -2.34 8.35
CA ALA A 21 -2.52 -1.72 7.02
C ALA A 21 -2.28 -0.20 7.11
N TRP A 22 -2.91 0.47 8.08
CA TRP A 22 -2.69 1.89 8.32
C TRP A 22 -1.26 2.20 8.77
N ILE A 23 -0.68 1.40 9.66
CA ILE A 23 0.74 1.55 10.09
C ILE A 23 1.68 1.41 8.90
N VAL A 24 1.43 0.43 8.02
CA VAL A 24 2.23 0.22 6.81
C VAL A 24 2.12 1.43 5.87
N ALA A 25 0.89 1.93 5.63
CA ALA A 25 0.66 3.08 4.76
C ALA A 25 1.29 4.37 5.29
N THR A 26 1.15 4.64 6.59
CA THR A 26 1.73 5.81 7.27
C THR A 26 3.25 5.75 7.24
N THR A 27 3.84 4.61 7.57
CA THR A 27 5.30 4.41 7.54
C THR A 27 5.85 4.60 6.13
N GLY A 28 5.20 4.01 5.11
CA GLY A 28 5.59 4.21 3.71
C GLY A 28 5.51 5.67 3.26
N THR A 29 4.49 6.40 3.72
CA THR A 29 4.31 7.83 3.43
C THR A 29 5.38 8.69 4.12
N LEU A 30 5.68 8.42 5.39
CA LEU A 30 6.74 9.11 6.13
C LEU A 30 8.11 8.88 5.50
N ILE A 31 8.43 7.64 5.10
CA ILE A 31 9.66 7.33 4.38
C ILE A 31 9.72 8.11 3.07
N SER A 32 8.63 8.11 2.30
CA SER A 32 8.52 8.85 1.05
C SER A 32 8.77 10.36 1.24
N LEU A 33 8.15 10.98 2.26
CA LEU A 33 8.35 12.38 2.60
C LEU A 33 9.78 12.66 3.08
N PHE A 34 10.37 11.77 3.87
CA PHE A 34 11.73 11.92 4.39
C PHE A 34 12.76 12.03 3.25
N PHE A 35 12.67 11.16 2.24
CA PHE A 35 13.53 11.23 1.07
C PHE A 35 13.33 12.50 0.24
N SER A 36 12.11 13.04 0.22
CA SER A 36 11.78 14.28 -0.53
C SER A 36 12.29 15.53 0.18
N GLU A 37 12.01 15.66 1.47
CA GLU A 37 12.20 16.91 2.22
C GLU A 37 13.56 16.98 2.93
N ILE A 38 14.05 15.85 3.45
CA ILE A 38 15.30 15.82 4.21
C ILE A 38 16.48 15.50 3.29
N VAL A 39 16.33 14.45 2.47
CA VAL A 39 17.40 14.01 1.56
C VAL A 39 17.41 14.85 0.27
N GLN A 40 16.36 15.64 0.01
CA GLN A 40 16.22 16.51 -1.18
C GLN A 40 16.45 15.74 -2.49
N LEU A 41 16.07 14.46 -2.52
CA LEU A 41 16.15 13.64 -3.73
C LEU A 41 15.01 14.00 -4.66
N PRO A 42 15.30 14.35 -5.93
CA PRO A 42 14.27 14.65 -6.89
C PRO A 42 13.45 13.39 -7.19
N VAL A 43 12.12 13.48 -7.05
CA VAL A 43 11.23 12.35 -7.25
C VAL A 43 10.78 12.24 -8.70
N CYS A 44 10.80 11.01 -9.20
CA CYS A 44 10.39 10.69 -10.56
C CYS A 44 8.86 10.81 -10.76
N VAL A 45 8.40 11.02 -12.00
CA VAL A 45 6.95 11.14 -12.29
C VAL A 45 6.18 9.87 -11.93
N LEU A 46 6.77 8.68 -12.16
CA LEU A 46 6.19 7.39 -11.72
C LEU A 46 6.07 7.29 -10.20
N CYS A 47 7.08 7.77 -9.48
CA CYS A 47 7.12 7.81 -8.03
C CYS A 47 6.01 8.72 -7.49
N TRP A 48 5.74 9.83 -8.18
CA TRP A 48 4.64 10.73 -7.87
C TRP A 48 3.27 10.06 -8.05
N TYR A 49 3.07 9.27 -9.11
CA TYR A 49 1.84 8.48 -9.27
C TYR A 49 1.65 7.44 -8.15
N GLN A 50 2.73 6.83 -7.65
CA GLN A 50 2.66 5.95 -6.48
C GLN A 50 2.26 6.73 -5.21
N ARG A 51 2.79 7.95 -5.00
CA ARG A 51 2.39 8.82 -3.88
C ARG A 51 0.91 9.18 -3.93
N LEU A 52 0.37 9.48 -5.12
CA LEU A 52 -1.07 9.75 -5.29
C LEU A 52 -1.95 8.58 -4.87
N ALA A 53 -1.50 7.34 -5.06
CA ALA A 53 -2.22 6.16 -4.60
C ALA A 53 -2.08 5.94 -3.08
N LEU A 54 -0.88 6.19 -2.53
CA LEU A 54 -0.55 5.88 -1.13
C LEU A 54 -1.08 6.91 -0.13
N TYR A 55 -0.98 8.20 -0.43
CA TYR A 55 -1.29 9.26 0.53
C TYR A 55 -2.77 9.30 0.94
N PRO A 56 -3.74 9.10 0.03
CA PRO A 56 -5.15 9.03 0.43
C PRO A 56 -5.45 7.85 1.36
N LEU A 57 -4.75 6.71 1.21
CA LEU A 57 -4.94 5.54 2.08
C LEU A 57 -4.60 5.84 3.54
N VAL A 58 -3.61 6.70 3.79
CA VAL A 58 -3.23 7.15 5.14
C VAL A 58 -4.38 7.86 5.85
N ILE A 59 -5.22 8.59 5.11
CA ILE A 59 -6.36 9.33 5.65
C ILE A 59 -7.60 8.43 5.69
N MET A 60 -7.82 7.61 4.66
CA MET A 60 -9.01 6.77 4.54
C MET A 60 -9.07 5.64 5.58
N LEU A 61 -7.94 4.96 5.84
CA LEU A 61 -7.89 3.84 6.80
C LEU A 61 -8.24 4.22 8.25
N PRO A 62 -7.71 5.31 8.85
CA PRO A 62 -8.06 5.70 10.22
C PRO A 62 -9.50 6.22 10.33
N LEU A 63 -10.02 6.88 9.28
CA LEU A 63 -11.45 7.27 9.23
C LEU A 63 -12.37 6.05 9.32
N ALA A 64 -11.96 4.93 8.73
CA ALA A 64 -12.69 3.67 8.80
C ALA A 64 -12.41 2.84 10.05
N LEU A 65 -11.47 3.25 10.91
CA LEU A 65 -11.21 2.63 12.22
C LEU A 65 -12.10 3.25 13.32
N PHE A 66 -12.55 4.49 13.15
CA PHE A 66 -13.28 5.28 14.16
C PHE A 66 -14.47 6.06 13.56
N PRO A 67 -15.67 5.46 13.36
CA PRO A 67 -16.12 4.11 13.72
C PRO A 67 -15.65 3.03 12.73
N PHE A 68 -15.62 1.77 13.18
CA PHE A 68 -15.18 0.66 12.34
C PHE A 68 -16.14 0.40 11.16
N ASP A 69 -15.69 0.71 9.94
CA ASP A 69 -16.44 0.49 8.70
C ASP A 69 -15.61 -0.28 7.67
N VAL A 70 -16.02 -1.52 7.38
CA VAL A 70 -15.35 -2.40 6.41
C VAL A 70 -15.65 -2.02 4.96
N SER A 71 -16.66 -1.16 4.73
CA SER A 71 -16.99 -0.64 3.40
C SER A 71 -15.84 0.14 2.79
N ILE A 72 -14.92 0.68 3.61
CA ILE A 72 -13.72 1.38 3.14
C ILE A 72 -12.87 0.52 2.21
N ILE A 73 -12.87 -0.81 2.38
CA ILE A 73 -12.07 -1.73 1.57
C ILE A 73 -12.46 -1.61 0.09
N ARG A 74 -13.73 -1.32 -0.20
CA ARG A 74 -14.22 -1.12 -1.58
C ARG A 74 -13.57 0.09 -2.25
N TYR A 75 -13.29 1.15 -1.49
CA TYR A 75 -12.68 2.38 -2.00
C TYR A 75 -11.15 2.34 -1.94
N ALA A 76 -10.58 1.70 -0.92
CA ALA A 76 -9.15 1.51 -0.78
C ALA A 76 -8.57 0.53 -1.82
N SER A 77 -9.32 -0.53 -2.17
CA SER A 77 -8.87 -1.56 -3.12
C SER A 77 -8.49 -1.01 -4.51
N PRO A 78 -9.28 -0.18 -5.21
CA PRO A 78 -8.89 0.35 -6.51
C PRO A 78 -7.65 1.24 -6.43
N LEU A 79 -7.48 2.02 -5.35
CA LEU A 79 -6.27 2.82 -5.13
C LEU A 79 -5.03 1.94 -4.98
N VAL A 80 -5.11 0.89 -4.16
CA VAL A 80 -4.00 -0.05 -3.97
C VAL A 80 -3.67 -0.78 -5.26
N ILE A 81 -4.67 -1.21 -6.02
CA ILE A 81 -4.48 -1.87 -7.33
C ILE A 81 -3.79 -0.92 -8.32
N PHE A 82 -4.24 0.33 -8.40
CA PHE A 82 -3.61 1.34 -9.24
C PHE A 82 -2.14 1.57 -8.86
N GLY A 83 -1.87 1.81 -7.57
CA GLY A 83 -0.49 1.98 -7.07
C GLY A 83 0.38 0.75 -7.33
N TRP A 84 -0.19 -0.46 -7.21
CA TRP A 84 0.51 -1.71 -7.50
C TRP A 84 0.89 -1.84 -8.98
N PHE A 85 -0.01 -1.52 -9.91
CA PHE A 85 0.30 -1.53 -11.34
C PHE A 85 1.38 -0.51 -11.70
N VAL A 86 1.31 0.71 -11.14
CA VAL A 86 2.34 1.74 -11.35
C VAL A 86 3.69 1.29 -10.78
N ALA A 87 3.72 0.68 -9.60
CA ALA A 87 4.95 0.13 -9.02
C ALA A 87 5.53 -1.01 -9.87
N LEU A 88 4.67 -1.91 -10.36
CA LEU A 88 5.08 -3.01 -11.23
C LEU A 88 5.68 -2.48 -12.54
N PHE A 89 5.03 -1.49 -13.15
CA PHE A 89 5.55 -0.80 -14.34
C PHE A 89 6.91 -0.15 -14.07
N HIS A 90 7.08 0.48 -12.90
CA HIS A 90 8.36 1.09 -12.51
C HIS A 90 9.48 0.04 -12.34
N VAL A 91 9.16 -1.13 -11.77
CA VAL A 91 10.11 -2.25 -11.68
C VAL A 91 10.52 -2.74 -13.08
N PHE A 92 9.58 -2.86 -14.02
CA PHE A 92 9.89 -3.26 -15.39
C PHE A 92 10.76 -2.23 -16.14
N VAL A 93 10.52 -0.95 -15.89
CA VAL A 93 11.34 0.14 -16.41
C VAL A 93 12.78 0.04 -15.90
N VAL A 94 12.97 -0.13 -14.58
CA VAL A 94 14.32 -0.27 -13.98
C VAL A 94 15.00 -1.57 -14.41
N ALA A 95 14.23 -2.63 -14.67
CA ALA A 95 14.75 -3.90 -15.16
C ALA A 95 15.16 -3.88 -16.65
N GLY A 96 14.97 -2.75 -17.37
CA GLY A 96 15.39 -2.58 -18.76
C GLY A 96 14.50 -3.29 -19.79
N PHE A 97 13.34 -3.81 -19.39
CA PHE A 97 12.38 -4.44 -20.32
C PHE A 97 11.62 -3.42 -21.18
N ILE A 98 11.53 -2.16 -20.72
CA ILE A 98 10.78 -1.09 -21.38
C ILE A 98 11.74 0.04 -21.78
N PRO A 99 11.81 0.42 -23.07
CA PRO A 99 12.69 1.49 -23.53
C PRO A 99 12.28 2.84 -22.93
N GLU A 100 13.27 3.69 -22.61
CA GLU A 100 13.05 4.98 -21.95
C GLU A 100 12.12 5.93 -22.71
N ALA A 101 11.97 5.74 -24.03
CA ALA A 101 11.06 6.50 -24.89
C ALA A 101 9.57 6.29 -24.60
N ALA A 102 9.19 5.19 -23.93
CA ALA A 102 7.81 4.93 -23.50
C ALA A 102 7.49 5.51 -22.11
N GLN A 103 8.48 6.14 -21.47
CA GLN A 103 8.27 6.75 -20.17
C GLN A 103 7.59 8.12 -20.34
N PRO A 104 6.62 8.49 -19.48
CA PRO A 104 6.07 9.85 -19.44
C PRO A 104 7.07 10.86 -18.81
N CYS A 105 8.35 10.73 -19.15
CA CYS A 105 9.46 11.56 -18.68
C CYS A 105 9.66 12.74 -19.64
N VAL A 106 8.91 13.82 -19.45
CA VAL A 106 9.07 15.06 -20.26
C VAL A 106 9.64 16.23 -19.43
N GLN A 107 10.04 16.01 -18.16
CA GLN A 107 10.58 17.07 -17.31
C GLN A 107 11.68 16.54 -16.35
N GLY A 108 12.94 16.66 -16.76
CA GLY A 108 14.07 16.92 -15.85
C GLY A 108 14.79 15.74 -15.17
N ILE A 109 14.12 14.66 -14.73
CA ILE A 109 14.79 13.56 -13.98
C ILE A 109 14.43 12.17 -14.55
N PRO A 110 15.42 11.36 -14.97
CA PRO A 110 15.16 10.02 -15.52
C PRO A 110 14.57 9.07 -14.47
N CYS A 111 13.43 8.42 -14.77
CA CYS A 111 12.81 7.40 -13.90
C CYS A 111 13.62 6.08 -13.86
N SER A 112 14.61 5.96 -14.73
CA SER A 112 15.50 4.81 -14.94
C SER A 112 16.73 4.84 -14.02
N GLU A 113 17.15 6.02 -13.56
CA GLU A 113 18.32 6.13 -12.70
C GLU A 113 17.99 5.74 -11.26
N THR A 114 18.64 4.68 -10.80
CA THR A 114 18.59 4.25 -9.42
C THR A 114 19.53 5.12 -8.58
N HIS A 115 19.05 6.27 -8.12
CA HIS A 115 19.81 7.14 -7.20
C HIS A 115 20.08 6.49 -5.83
N PHE A 116 19.37 5.40 -5.50
CA PHE A 116 19.50 4.69 -4.23
C PHE A 116 19.33 3.18 -4.46
N SER A 117 20.43 2.43 -4.43
CA SER A 117 20.44 0.97 -4.44
C SER A 117 20.92 0.46 -3.08
N LEU A 118 20.00 0.02 -2.22
CA LEU A 118 20.39 -0.69 -1.01
C LEU A 118 20.65 -2.16 -1.39
N PHE A 119 21.84 -2.68 -1.09
CA PHE A 119 22.26 -4.05 -1.48
C PHE A 119 22.33 -4.36 -3.00
N GLY A 120 22.25 -3.36 -3.89
CA GLY A 120 22.33 -3.58 -5.35
C GLY A 120 21.09 -4.23 -6.00
N PHE A 121 20.11 -4.64 -5.21
CA PHE A 121 18.85 -5.26 -5.67
C PHE A 121 17.58 -4.58 -5.09
N ILE A 122 17.68 -3.93 -3.92
CA ILE A 122 16.55 -3.24 -3.29
C ILE A 122 16.58 -1.78 -3.75
N ASN A 123 15.80 -1.51 -4.79
CA ASN A 123 15.52 -0.17 -5.29
C ASN A 123 14.20 0.35 -4.71
N ILE A 124 14.03 1.67 -4.69
CA ILE A 124 12.80 2.36 -4.30
C ILE A 124 11.53 1.73 -4.93
N PRO A 125 11.47 1.45 -6.25
CA PRO A 125 10.32 0.78 -6.87
C PRO A 125 9.98 -0.61 -6.32
N VAL A 126 11.00 -1.42 -5.97
CA VAL A 126 10.78 -2.77 -5.41
C VAL A 126 10.16 -2.67 -4.02
N MET A 127 10.64 -1.73 -3.19
CA MET A 127 10.05 -1.47 -1.88
C MET A 127 8.60 -1.01 -1.99
N SER A 128 8.31 -0.10 -2.92
CA SER A 128 6.95 0.38 -3.18
C SER A 128 6.02 -0.75 -3.62
N LEU A 129 6.48 -1.62 -4.53
CA LEU A 129 5.71 -2.80 -4.97
C LEU A 129 5.39 -3.73 -3.78
N PHE A 130 6.36 -3.95 -2.89
CA PHE A 130 6.15 -4.75 -1.69
C PHE A 130 5.12 -4.09 -0.74
N THR A 131 5.21 -2.77 -0.53
CA THR A 131 4.23 -2.02 0.28
C THR A 131 2.81 -2.16 -0.28
N PHE A 132 2.60 -1.93 -1.58
CA PHE A 132 1.27 -2.08 -2.19
C PHE A 132 0.77 -3.53 -2.17
N SER A 133 1.66 -4.50 -2.37
CA SER A 133 1.31 -5.93 -2.27
C SER A 133 0.85 -6.29 -0.85
N LEU A 134 1.57 -5.81 0.16
CA LEU A 134 1.23 -6.03 1.57
C LEU A 134 -0.08 -5.34 1.95
N LEU A 135 -0.30 -4.10 1.51
CA LEU A 135 -1.57 -3.39 1.70
C LEU A 135 -2.73 -4.13 1.04
N GLY A 136 -2.56 -4.60 -0.19
CA GLY A 136 -3.57 -5.38 -0.90
C GLY A 136 -3.92 -6.68 -0.17
N LEU A 137 -2.90 -7.42 0.28
CA LEU A 137 -3.10 -8.64 1.06
C LEU A 137 -3.84 -8.38 2.37
N LEU A 138 -3.44 -7.35 3.13
CA LEU A 138 -4.09 -6.98 4.39
C LEU A 138 -5.57 -6.60 4.19
N LEU A 139 -5.88 -5.82 3.15
CA LEU A 139 -7.25 -5.47 2.80
C LEU A 139 -8.10 -6.70 2.43
N LEU A 140 -7.55 -7.63 1.63
CA LEU A 140 -8.23 -8.88 1.27
C LEU A 140 -8.49 -9.77 2.49
N LEU A 141 -7.50 -9.90 3.38
CA LEU A 141 -7.63 -10.66 4.62
C LEU A 141 -8.63 -10.02 5.59
N ALA A 142 -8.67 -8.68 5.67
CA ALA A 142 -9.64 -7.96 6.48
C ALA A 142 -11.07 -8.20 5.96
N LYS A 143 -11.29 -8.09 4.65
CA LYS A 143 -12.58 -8.38 4.00
C LYS A 143 -13.03 -9.83 4.24
N LYS A 144 -12.14 -10.80 4.02
CA LYS A 144 -12.44 -12.23 4.25
C LYS A 144 -12.77 -12.52 5.71
N SER A 145 -12.04 -11.91 6.64
CA SER A 145 -12.27 -12.06 8.08
C SER A 145 -13.63 -11.48 8.48
N PHE A 146 -13.99 -10.31 7.96
CA PHE A 146 -15.29 -9.69 8.22
C PHE A 146 -16.46 -10.53 7.70
N ILE A 147 -16.39 -11.00 6.44
CA ILE A 147 -17.43 -11.87 5.85
C ILE A 147 -17.58 -13.17 6.66
N LYS A 148 -16.46 -13.77 7.09
CA LYS A 148 -16.49 -14.98 7.92
C LYS A 148 -17.18 -14.75 9.27
N THR A 149 -16.86 -13.64 9.95
CA THR A 149 -17.51 -13.28 11.22
C THR A 149 -19.01 -13.06 11.02
N SER A 150 -19.41 -12.36 9.96
CA SER A 150 -20.82 -12.11 9.63
C SER A 150 -21.61 -13.39 9.35
N ASN A 151 -21.03 -14.36 8.65
CA ASN A 151 -21.70 -15.62 8.35
C ASN A 151 -21.85 -16.51 9.60
N ASN A 152 -20.89 -16.47 10.52
CA ASN A 152 -20.95 -17.20 11.79
C ASN A 152 -21.96 -16.63 12.78
N THR A 153 -22.34 -15.36 12.67
CA THR A 153 -23.38 -14.75 13.52
C THR A 153 -24.80 -15.04 13.05
N LEU A 154 -24.98 -15.52 11.82
CA LEU A 154 -26.29 -15.80 11.20
C LEU A 154 -26.67 -17.29 11.20
N ASN A 155 -25.73 -18.17 11.58
CA ASN A 155 -25.94 -19.61 11.78
C ASN A 155 -25.93 -19.93 13.29
#